data_AF-A0A6I9NQ87-F1
#
_entry.id   AF-A0A6I9NQ87-F1
#
_cell.length_a   1.000
_cell.length_b   1.000
_cell.length_c   1.000
_cell.angle_alpha   90.00
_cell.angle_beta   90.00
_cell.angle_gamma   90.00
#
_symmetry.space_group_name_H-M   'P 1'
#
loop_
_entity.id
_entity.type
_entity.pdbx_description
1 polymer ?
#
loop_
_entity_poly.entity_id
_entity_poly.type
_entity_poly.pdbx_seq_one_letter_code
_entity_poly.pdbx_strand_id
1 'polypeptide(L)'
;LALDLRTRLHGQHLVQSVVLKAVQGFLSSPESNKPLTLSFHGWSGTGKNYVARIIADNLYRDGVKSECVRLFIAPFHFPHARLVDTYK
;
A
#
# COMPACT_ATOMS: atom_id res chain seq x y z
N LEU A 1 -10.29 -3.01 8.00
CA LEU A 1 -9.98 -2.38 6.69
C LEU A 1 -11.20 -1.64 6.11
N ALA A 2 -12.32 -2.31 5.87
CA ALA A 2 -13.52 -1.68 5.27
C ALA A 2 -14.02 -0.45 6.04
N LEU A 3 -14.09 -0.54 7.38
CA LEU A 3 -14.51 0.57 8.23
C LEU A 3 -13.60 1.78 8.08
N ASP A 4 -12.28 1.58 8.19
CA ASP A 4 -11.28 2.66 8.05
C ASP A 4 -11.30 3.33 6.68
N LEU A 5 -11.41 2.54 5.59
CA LEU A 5 -11.55 3.10 4.25
C LEU A 5 -12.84 3.92 4.09
N ARG A 6 -13.90 3.58 4.82
CA ARG A 6 -15.17 4.32 4.78
C ARG A 6 -15.15 5.60 5.62
N THR A 7 -14.57 5.54 6.82
CA THR A 7 -14.65 6.62 7.80
C THR A 7 -13.52 7.64 7.65
N ARG A 8 -12.34 7.21 7.18
CA ARG A 8 -11.12 8.04 7.16
C ARG A 8 -10.72 8.51 5.76
N LEU A 9 -11.15 7.80 4.71
CA LEU A 9 -10.77 8.12 3.32
C LEU A 9 -11.95 8.75 2.57
N HIS A 10 -11.86 10.06 2.34
CA HIS A 10 -12.91 10.85 1.69
C HIS A 10 -12.65 11.04 0.19
N GLY A 11 -13.73 11.13 -0.60
CA GLY A 11 -13.65 11.41 -2.04
C GLY A 11 -13.09 10.28 -2.92
N GLN A 12 -12.65 9.16 -2.32
CA GLN A 12 -12.03 8.04 -3.03
C GLN A 12 -12.93 6.79 -3.03
N HIS A 13 -14.17 6.94 -3.49
CA HIS A 13 -15.18 5.86 -3.49
C HIS A 13 -14.74 4.61 -4.28
N LEU A 14 -13.93 4.77 -5.35
CA LEU A 14 -13.38 3.66 -6.12
C LEU A 14 -12.37 2.83 -5.33
N VAL A 15 -11.58 3.47 -4.45
CA VAL A 15 -10.60 2.76 -3.61
C VAL A 15 -11.31 1.79 -2.66
N GLN A 16 -12.45 2.22 -2.09
CA GLN A 16 -13.21 1.39 -1.14
C GLN A 16 -13.66 0.07 -1.77
N SER A 17 -14.08 0.07 -3.04
CA SER A 17 -14.55 -1.14 -3.71
C SER A 17 -13.40 -1.99 -4.27
N VAL A 18 -12.34 -1.37 -4.77
CA VAL A 18 -11.21 -2.09 -5.42
C VAL A 18 -10.23 -2.65 -4.39
N VAL A 19 -9.74 -1.83 -3.47
CA VAL A 19 -8.71 -2.26 -2.50
C VAL A 19 -9.26 -3.32 -1.55
N LEU A 20 -10.47 -3.13 -1.04
CA LEU A 20 -11.07 -4.07 -0.10
C LEU A 20 -11.19 -5.47 -0.72
N LYS A 21 -11.72 -5.56 -1.95
CA LYS A 21 -11.86 -6.83 -2.67
C LYS A 21 -10.52 -7.47 -2.98
N ALA A 22 -9.54 -6.68 -3.44
CA ALA A 22 -8.23 -7.20 -3.80
C ALA A 22 -7.48 -7.76 -2.59
N VAL A 23 -7.47 -7.04 -1.46
CA VAL A 23 -6.80 -7.48 -0.23
C VAL A 23 -7.50 -8.70 0.36
N GLN A 24 -8.84 -8.68 0.46
CA GLN A 24 -9.58 -9.84 0.98
C GLN A 24 -9.40 -11.08 0.10
N GLY A 25 -9.49 -10.92 -1.23
CA GLY A 25 -9.31 -12.04 -2.15
C GLY A 25 -7.93 -12.69 -2.05
N PHE A 26 -6.88 -11.87 -1.90
CA PHE A 26 -5.52 -12.36 -1.71
C PHE A 26 -5.35 -13.10 -0.38
N LEU A 27 -5.83 -12.53 0.74
CA LEU A 27 -5.71 -13.16 2.06
C LEU A 27 -6.52 -14.46 2.18
N SER A 28 -7.65 -14.56 1.49
CA SER A 28 -8.47 -15.78 1.45
C SER A 28 -7.93 -16.86 0.51
N SER A 29 -6.86 -16.59 -0.25
CA SER A 29 -6.29 -17.51 -1.23
C SER A 29 -4.82 -17.83 -0.91
N PRO A 30 -4.55 -18.63 0.13
CA PRO A 30 -3.18 -18.92 0.60
C PRO A 30 -2.29 -19.60 -0.45
N GLU A 31 -2.89 -20.31 -1.42
CA GLU A 31 -2.19 -21.02 -2.50
C GLU A 31 -1.81 -20.14 -3.71
N SER A 32 -1.99 -18.81 -3.62
CA SER A 32 -1.65 -17.91 -4.73
C SER A 32 -0.14 -17.78 -4.92
N ASN A 33 0.38 -18.32 -6.02
CA ASN A 33 1.79 -18.17 -6.43
C ASN A 33 2.17 -16.75 -6.90
N LYS A 34 1.20 -15.82 -6.99
CA LYS A 34 1.43 -14.44 -7.43
C LYS A 34 1.23 -13.45 -6.28
N PRO A 35 2.21 -12.55 -6.01
CA PRO A 35 2.03 -11.50 -5.02
C PRO A 35 0.96 -10.49 -5.46
N LEU A 36 0.16 -10.02 -4.50
CA LEU A 36 -0.76 -8.91 -4.74
C LEU A 36 0.03 -7.62 -5.03
N THR A 37 -0.17 -7.06 -6.22
CA THR A 37 0.43 -5.78 -6.63
C THR A 37 -0.68 -4.75 -6.84
N LEU A 38 -0.58 -3.62 -6.16
CA LEU A 38 -1.51 -2.49 -6.27
C LEU A 38 -0.74 -1.24 -6.71
N SER A 39 -1.25 -0.54 -7.72
CA SER A 39 -0.70 0.74 -8.17
C SER A 39 -1.68 1.87 -7.94
N PHE A 40 -1.28 2.86 -7.14
CA PHE A 40 -2.10 4.04 -6.85
C PHE A 40 -1.58 5.23 -7.67
N HIS A 41 -2.41 5.75 -8.57
CA HIS A 41 -2.11 6.92 -9.40
C HIS A 41 -3.12 8.05 -9.17
N GLY A 42 -2.72 9.29 -9.49
CA GLY A 42 -3.55 10.48 -9.34
C GLY A 42 -2.77 11.67 -8.76
N TRP A 43 -3.48 12.76 -8.51
CA TRP A 43 -2.89 14.03 -8.06
C TRP A 43 -2.19 13.93 -6.70
N SER A 44 -1.24 14.83 -6.43
CA SER A 44 -0.61 14.91 -5.10
C SER A 44 -1.65 15.32 -4.04
N GLY A 45 -1.48 14.83 -2.81
CA GLY A 45 -2.40 15.16 -1.70
C GLY A 45 -3.75 14.43 -1.70
N THR A 46 -4.06 13.58 -2.68
CA THR A 46 -5.36 12.88 -2.77
C THR A 46 -5.45 11.57 -1.98
N GLY A 47 -4.42 11.23 -1.20
CA GLY A 47 -4.47 10.11 -0.25
C GLY A 47 -3.78 8.81 -0.68
N LYS A 48 -2.99 8.77 -1.76
CA LYS A 48 -2.29 7.54 -2.23
C LYS A 48 -1.47 6.84 -1.12
N ASN A 49 -0.56 7.58 -0.47
CA ASN A 49 0.23 7.05 0.65
C ASN A 49 -0.65 6.76 1.89
N TYR A 50 -1.74 7.51 2.05
CA TYR A 50 -2.68 7.33 3.16
C TYR A 50 -3.43 6.00 3.05
N VAL A 51 -3.85 5.62 1.84
CA VAL A 51 -4.46 4.30 1.56
C VAL A 51 -3.49 3.18 1.88
N ALA A 52 -2.24 3.26 1.39
CA ALA A 52 -1.22 2.25 1.70
C ALA A 52 -0.99 2.10 3.22
N ARG A 53 -0.99 3.22 3.96
CA ARG A 53 -0.87 3.19 5.42
C ARG A 53 -2.10 2.58 6.11
N ILE A 54 -3.31 2.92 5.68
CA ILE A 54 -4.54 2.25 6.18
C ILE A 54 -4.46 0.74 5.97
N ILE A 55 -3.98 0.28 4.81
CA ILE A 55 -3.80 -1.16 4.55
C ILE A 55 -2.80 -1.74 5.57
N ALA A 56 -1.60 -1.16 5.70
CA ALA A 56 -0.58 -1.65 6.63
C ALA A 56 -1.08 -1.69 8.08
N ASP A 57 -1.71 -0.60 8.56
CA ASP A 57 -2.26 -0.49 9.91
C ASP A 57 -3.36 -1.54 10.20
N ASN A 58 -4.04 -2.05 9.17
CA ASN A 58 -5.06 -3.08 9.29
C ASN A 58 -4.55 -4.51 9.13
N LEU A 59 -3.35 -4.70 8.56
CA LEU A 59 -2.74 -6.03 8.37
C LEU A 59 -1.73 -6.37 9.47
N TYR A 60 -1.04 -5.36 10.00
CA TYR A 60 0.03 -5.54 10.98
C TYR A 60 -0.22 -4.65 12.20
N ARG A 61 0.00 -5.21 13.40
CA ARG A 61 -0.25 -4.54 14.69
C ARG A 61 0.46 -3.19 14.81
N ASP A 62 1.71 -3.12 14.35
CA ASP A 62 2.54 -1.90 14.38
C ASP A 62 2.45 -1.09 13.08
N GLY A 63 1.55 -1.48 12.17
CA GLY A 63 1.33 -0.84 10.88
C GLY A 63 2.63 -0.67 10.10
N VAL A 64 2.89 0.56 9.66
CA VAL A 64 4.12 0.93 8.93
C VAL A 64 5.43 0.76 9.70
N LYS A 65 5.37 0.56 11.03
CA LYS A 65 6.56 0.30 11.86
C LYS A 65 6.83 -1.21 12.04
N SER A 66 5.93 -2.07 11.57
CA SER A 66 6.12 -3.51 11.63
C SER A 66 7.33 -3.93 10.81
N GLU A 67 8.11 -4.89 11.31
CA GLU A 67 9.22 -5.49 10.57
C GLU A 67 8.76 -6.19 9.26
N CYS A 68 7.47 -6.55 9.17
CA CYS A 68 6.84 -7.08 7.97
C CYS A 68 6.55 -6.02 6.90
N VAL A 69 6.69 -4.73 7.21
CA VAL A 69 6.40 -3.62 6.30
C VAL A 69 7.69 -2.85 5.99
N ARG A 70 8.10 -2.84 4.72
CA ARG A 70 9.23 -2.03 4.25
C ARG A 70 8.73 -0.87 3.40
N LEU A 71 9.17 0.34 3.74
CA LEU A 71 8.86 1.56 2.99
C LEU A 71 10.11 2.05 2.25
N PHE A 72 9.99 2.21 0.93
CA PHE A 72 11.01 2.84 0.11
C PHE A 72 10.51 4.18 -0.45
N ILE A 73 11.16 5.26 -0.04
CA ILE A 73 11.01 6.60 -0.61
C ILE A 73 12.15 6.82 -1.59
N ALA A 74 11.87 6.80 -2.90
CA ALA A 74 12.90 6.76 -3.93
C ALA A 74 13.92 7.92 -3.85
N PRO A 75 13.53 9.19 -3.69
CA PRO A 75 14.51 10.28 -3.58
C PRO A 75 15.42 10.20 -2.34
N PHE A 76 14.97 9.55 -1.27
CA PHE A 76 15.72 9.42 -0.02
C PHE A 76 16.64 8.19 -0.03
N HIS A 77 16.12 7.04 -0.44
CA HIS A 77 16.87 5.77 -0.41
C HIS A 77 17.74 5.57 -1.66
N PHE A 78 17.32 6.13 -2.81
CA PHE A 78 17.94 5.92 -4.11
C PHE A 78 18.19 7.26 -4.82
N PRO A 79 18.98 8.19 -4.23
CA PRO A 79 19.10 9.56 -4.71
C PRO A 79 19.84 9.71 -6.04
N HIS A 80 20.66 8.73 -6.43
CA HIS A 80 21.56 8.85 -7.58
C HIS A 80 21.30 7.78 -8.64
N ALA A 81 20.83 8.20 -9.80
CA ALA A 81 20.56 7.30 -10.93
C ALA A 81 21.78 6.46 -11.38
N ARG A 82 22.99 6.99 -11.22
CA ARG A 82 24.24 6.26 -11.55
C ARG A 82 24.53 5.06 -10.66
N LEU A 83 23.86 4.95 -9.51
CA LEU A 83 24.08 3.89 -8.52
C LEU A 83 23.01 2.79 -8.60
N VAL A 84 22.19 2.78 -9.66
CA VAL A 84 21.10 1.80 -9.85
C VAL A 84 21.58 0.35 -9.69
N ASP A 85 22.77 0.00 -10.20
CA ASP A 85 23.29 -1.37 -10.07
C ASP A 85 23.69 -1.75 -8.65
N THR A 86 23.95 -0.78 -7.78
CA THR A 86 24.19 -0.98 -6.35
C THR A 86 22.90 -1.09 -5.54
N TYR A 87 21.78 -0.56 -6.06
CA TYR A 87 20.48 -0.57 -5.38
C TYR A 87 19.64 -1.82 -5.68
N LYS A 88 20.03 -2.59 -6.70
CA LYS A 88 19.34 -3.82 -7.13
C LYS A 88 19.49 -4.96 -6.12
#